data_AF-A0A968L4C1-F1
#
_entry.id   AF-A0A968L4C1-F1
#
_cell.length_a   1.000
_cell.length_b   1.000
_cell.length_c   1.000
_cell.angle_alpha   90.00
_cell.angle_beta   90.00
_cell.angle_gamma   90.00
#
_symmetry.space_group_name_H-M   'P 1'
#
loop_
_entity.id
_entity.type
_entity.pdbx_description
1 polymer ?
#
loop_
_entity_poly.entity_id
_entity_poly.type
_entity_poly.pdbx_seq_one_letter_code
_entity_poly.pdbx_strand_id
1 'polypeptide(L)'
;MPTARTLGLGLVILGLGIGALVPIFMVVYPAAGITPSDASNPAVVLPVIAANPLLVTGPGALEIGVHVIGAVVLVGFWARFGPTSFLMAVATLGGLLWLSVDVIDNAITYHAVPGLAADYVGGTTAAGPAFVQLTSVVEAVRLGAHVVGGLWVVGLSIFAIRTRTLPAVVGWLGIAVGAVFAANLFVPALLNISFLTMPTWLVILGASVARAQVASVPAMLPRIAEA
;
A
#
# COMPACT_ATOMS: atom_id res chain seq x y z
N MET A 1 -18.70 9.52 13.11
CA MET A 1 -17.84 8.32 12.98
C MET A 1 -18.11 7.66 11.63
N PRO A 2 -17.07 7.21 10.89
CA PRO A 2 -17.26 6.53 9.60
C PRO A 2 -18.03 5.22 9.76
N THR A 3 -18.92 4.91 8.80
CA THR A 3 -19.71 3.68 8.81
C THR A 3 -18.90 2.51 8.26
N ALA A 4 -19.30 1.26 8.56
CA ALA A 4 -18.67 0.07 7.97
C ALA A 4 -18.69 0.12 6.44
N ARG A 5 -19.79 0.61 5.84
CA ARG A 5 -19.88 0.84 4.39
C ARG A 5 -18.83 1.82 3.88
N THR A 6 -18.62 2.94 4.57
CA THR A 6 -17.62 3.94 4.19
C THR A 6 -16.20 3.39 4.29
N LEU A 7 -15.90 2.64 5.37
CA LEU A 7 -14.59 2.00 5.55
C LEU A 7 -14.33 0.93 4.47
N GLY A 8 -15.34 0.10 4.20
CA GLY A 8 -15.25 -0.93 3.16
C GLY A 8 -15.06 -0.34 1.76
N LEU A 9 -15.78 0.73 1.42
CA LEU A 9 -15.57 1.44 0.15
C LEU A 9 -14.17 2.06 0.05
N GLY A 10 -13.65 2.65 1.13
CA GLY A 10 -12.30 3.18 1.14
C GLY A 10 -11.23 2.10 0.92
N LEU A 11 -11.40 0.90 1.50
CA LEU A 11 -10.52 -0.24 1.23
C LEU A 11 -10.61 -0.71 -0.23
N VAL A 12 -11.81 -0.74 -0.81
CA VAL A 12 -11.99 -1.07 -2.23
C VAL A 12 -11.27 -0.04 -3.12
N ILE A 13 -11.40 1.26 -2.81
CA ILE A 13 -10.71 2.32 -3.56
C ILE A 13 -9.19 2.17 -3.44
N LEU A 14 -8.67 1.92 -2.23
CA LEU A 14 -7.25 1.66 -2.03
C LEU A 14 -6.78 0.46 -2.86
N GLY A 15 -7.51 -0.66 -2.79
CA GLY A 15 -7.18 -1.87 -3.53
C GLY A 15 -7.21 -1.65 -5.04
N LEU A 16 -8.26 -1.04 -5.59
CA LEU A 16 -8.35 -0.74 -7.01
C LEU A 16 -7.29 0.27 -7.48
N GLY A 17 -6.97 1.25 -6.64
CA GLY A 17 -5.91 2.23 -6.88
C GLY A 17 -4.55 1.57 -7.08
N ILE A 18 -4.12 0.78 -6.10
CA ILE A 18 -2.85 0.02 -6.17
C ILE A 18 -2.91 -0.98 -7.35
N GLY A 19 -4.06 -1.65 -7.55
CA GLY A 19 -4.25 -2.59 -8.64
C GLY A 19 -4.12 -1.96 -10.03
N ALA A 20 -4.48 -0.68 -10.17
CA ALA A 20 -4.32 0.07 -11.42
C ALA A 20 -2.84 0.33 -11.78
N LEU A 21 -1.90 0.18 -10.85
CA LEU A 21 -0.48 0.24 -11.16
C LEU A 21 0.03 -0.93 -11.99
N VAL A 22 -0.60 -2.11 -11.87
CA VAL A 22 -0.19 -3.31 -12.61
C VAL A 22 -0.18 -3.06 -14.13
N PRO A 23 -1.28 -2.60 -14.76
CA PRO A 23 -1.23 -2.29 -16.19
C PRO A 23 -0.30 -1.11 -16.53
N ILE A 24 -0.07 -0.17 -15.60
CA ILE A 24 0.90 0.91 -15.83
C ILE A 24 2.32 0.34 -15.98
N PHE A 25 2.76 -0.48 -15.03
CA PHE A 25 4.10 -1.07 -15.06
C PHE A 25 4.27 -2.17 -16.11
N MET A 26 3.22 -2.93 -16.41
CA MET A 26 3.30 -4.08 -17.32
C MET A 26 2.95 -3.75 -18.78
N VAL A 27 2.28 -2.63 -19.03
CA VAL A 27 1.84 -2.25 -20.38
C VAL A 27 2.34 -0.85 -20.74
N VAL A 28 2.04 0.16 -19.92
CA VAL A 28 2.33 1.56 -20.27
C VAL A 28 3.84 1.83 -20.31
N TYR A 29 4.59 1.39 -19.30
CA TYR A 29 6.05 1.57 -19.25
C TYR A 29 6.78 0.82 -20.38
N PRO A 30 6.51 -0.48 -20.62
CA PRO A 30 7.09 -1.18 -21.76
C PRO A 30 6.73 -0.55 -23.10
N ALA A 31 5.49 -0.07 -23.27
CA ALA A 31 5.09 0.63 -24.50
C ALA A 31 5.84 1.97 -24.69
N ALA A 32 6.31 2.58 -23.61
CA ALA A 32 7.19 3.75 -23.63
C ALA A 32 8.69 3.40 -23.75
N GLY A 33 9.04 2.12 -23.85
CA GLY A 33 10.42 1.66 -23.98
C GLY A 33 11.16 1.44 -22.66
N ILE A 34 10.46 1.43 -21.52
CA ILE A 34 11.03 1.13 -20.20
C ILE A 34 10.63 -0.29 -19.82
N THR A 35 11.58 -1.22 -19.84
CA THR A 35 11.34 -2.58 -19.33
C THR A 35 11.65 -2.68 -17.83
N PRO A 36 11.19 -3.72 -17.12
CA PRO A 36 11.53 -3.91 -15.71
C PRO A 36 13.03 -3.94 -15.41
N SER A 37 13.86 -4.44 -16.33
CA SER A 37 15.33 -4.43 -16.19
C SER A 37 15.95 -3.05 -16.35
N ASP A 38 15.25 -2.09 -16.96
CA ASP A 38 15.74 -0.73 -17.18
C ASP A 38 15.42 0.23 -16.05
N ALA A 39 14.63 -0.19 -15.06
CA ALA A 39 14.04 0.70 -14.04
C ALA A 39 15.07 1.58 -13.31
N SER A 40 16.33 1.12 -13.18
CA SER A 40 17.44 1.85 -12.56
C SER A 40 18.46 2.42 -13.57
N ASN A 41 18.24 2.24 -14.88
CA ASN A 41 19.14 2.73 -15.93
C ASN A 41 18.78 4.17 -16.34
N PRO A 42 19.53 5.19 -15.89
CA PRO A 42 19.21 6.58 -16.18
C PRO A 42 19.25 6.91 -17.68
N ALA A 43 20.07 6.20 -18.47
CA ALA A 43 20.19 6.43 -19.91
C ALA A 43 18.94 6.02 -20.71
N VAL A 44 18.13 5.12 -20.14
CA VAL A 44 16.84 4.70 -20.73
C VAL A 44 15.70 5.49 -20.11
N VAL A 45 15.65 5.56 -18.77
CA VAL A 45 14.50 6.06 -18.02
C VAL A 45 14.37 7.58 -18.10
N LEU A 46 15.46 8.33 -17.89
CA LEU A 46 15.39 9.80 -17.79
C LEU A 46 14.99 10.48 -19.10
N PRO A 47 15.51 10.09 -20.29
CA PRO A 47 15.04 10.66 -21.55
C PRO A 47 13.55 10.40 -21.82
N VAL A 48 13.05 9.20 -21.51
CA VAL A 48 11.64 8.85 -21.71
C VAL A 48 10.73 9.67 -20.79
N ILE A 49 11.11 9.85 -19.53
CA ILE A 49 10.37 10.66 -18.56
C ILE A 49 10.42 12.15 -18.92
N ALA A 50 11.56 12.66 -19.38
CA ALA A 50 11.68 14.06 -19.82
C ALA A 50 10.71 14.37 -20.96
N ALA A 51 10.53 13.42 -21.89
CA ALA A 51 9.56 13.54 -22.97
C ALA A 51 8.11 13.33 -22.50
N ASN A 52 7.89 12.52 -21.46
CA ASN A 52 6.55 12.11 -20.99
C ASN A 52 6.45 12.13 -19.46
N PRO A 53 6.43 13.32 -18.81
CA PRO A 53 6.47 13.41 -17.35
C PRO A 53 5.25 12.76 -16.66
N LEU A 54 4.13 12.62 -17.38
CA LEU A 54 2.91 11.94 -16.90
C LEU A 54 3.13 10.46 -16.60
N LEU A 55 4.16 9.82 -17.17
CA LEU A 55 4.52 8.44 -16.84
C LEU A 55 4.90 8.29 -15.36
N VAL A 56 5.39 9.35 -14.72
CA VAL A 56 5.71 9.36 -13.29
C VAL A 56 4.65 10.10 -12.48
N THR A 57 4.24 11.29 -12.92
CA THR A 57 3.35 12.14 -12.12
C THR A 57 1.94 11.59 -12.04
N GLY A 58 1.45 10.90 -13.09
CA GLY A 58 0.14 10.25 -13.07
C GLY A 58 0.04 9.14 -12.01
N PRO A 59 0.89 8.11 -12.09
CA PRO A 59 0.94 7.05 -11.07
C PRO A 59 1.24 7.58 -9.67
N GLY A 60 2.19 8.51 -9.53
CA GLY A 60 2.52 9.10 -8.24
C GLY A 60 1.34 9.83 -7.58
N ALA A 61 0.57 10.62 -8.35
CA ALA A 61 -0.62 11.29 -7.82
C ALA A 61 -1.72 10.30 -7.43
N LEU A 62 -1.92 9.24 -8.23
CA LEU A 62 -2.86 8.17 -7.90
C LEU A 62 -2.46 7.49 -6.58
N GLU A 63 -1.21 7.05 -6.47
CA GLU A 63 -0.65 6.39 -5.29
C GLU A 63 -0.81 7.24 -4.03
N ILE A 64 -0.38 8.51 -4.08
CA ILE A 64 -0.54 9.44 -2.96
C ILE A 64 -2.01 9.54 -2.55
N GLY A 65 -2.92 9.74 -3.52
CA GLY A 65 -4.34 9.88 -3.24
C GLY A 65 -4.96 8.63 -2.59
N VAL A 66 -4.65 7.45 -3.11
CA VAL A 66 -5.25 6.20 -2.62
C VAL A 66 -4.68 5.80 -1.26
N HIS A 67 -3.39 6.05 -0.99
CA HIS A 67 -2.76 5.80 0.31
C HIS A 67 -3.28 6.77 1.39
N VAL A 68 -3.54 8.04 1.04
CA VAL A 68 -4.23 8.99 1.95
C VAL A 68 -5.64 8.49 2.29
N ILE A 69 -6.40 8.01 1.31
CA ILE A 69 -7.72 7.38 1.56
C ILE A 69 -7.57 6.17 2.50
N GLY A 70 -6.56 5.33 2.26
CA GLY A 70 -6.21 4.21 3.15
C GLY A 70 -5.96 4.69 4.58
N ALA A 71 -5.21 5.77 4.78
CA ALA A 71 -4.88 6.26 6.11
C ALA A 71 -6.15 6.70 6.87
N VAL A 72 -7.06 7.39 6.18
CA VAL A 72 -8.37 7.76 6.73
C VAL A 72 -9.19 6.53 7.12
N VAL A 73 -9.16 5.47 6.30
CA VAL A 73 -9.83 4.20 6.61
C VAL A 73 -9.25 3.55 7.88
N LEU A 74 -7.93 3.52 8.02
CA LEU A 74 -7.26 2.95 9.19
C LEU A 74 -7.60 3.72 10.47
N VAL A 75 -7.60 5.05 10.42
CA VAL A 75 -8.07 5.89 11.54
C VAL A 75 -9.52 5.56 11.88
N GLY A 76 -10.37 5.30 10.89
CA GLY A 76 -11.75 4.88 11.08
C GLY A 76 -11.90 3.51 11.73
N PHE A 77 -11.05 2.53 11.37
CA PHE A 77 -11.00 1.23 12.05
C PHE A 77 -10.57 1.38 13.50
N TRP A 78 -9.53 2.19 13.76
CA TRP A 78 -9.09 2.48 15.12
C TRP A 78 -10.18 3.14 15.95
N ALA A 79 -10.85 4.17 15.44
CA ALA A 79 -11.93 4.84 16.16
C ALA A 79 -13.06 3.87 16.55
N ARG A 80 -13.27 2.81 15.77
CA ARG A 80 -14.33 1.82 16.00
C ARG A 80 -13.92 0.67 16.91
N PHE A 81 -12.68 0.20 16.81
CA PHE A 81 -12.24 -1.06 17.43
C PHE A 81 -10.95 -0.95 18.26
N GLY A 82 -10.16 0.11 18.03
CA GLY A 82 -8.84 0.33 18.62
C GLY A 82 -8.84 0.48 20.14
N PRO A 83 -9.68 1.33 20.75
CA PRO A 83 -9.72 1.52 22.21
C PRO A 83 -9.95 0.23 23.00
N THR A 84 -10.60 -0.75 22.39
CA THR A 84 -10.97 -2.03 23.03
C THR A 84 -10.07 -3.20 22.62
N SER A 85 -9.07 -2.98 21.75
CA SER A 85 -8.24 -4.05 21.22
C SER A 85 -6.81 -3.60 20.96
N PHE A 86 -5.88 -4.08 21.79
CA PHE A 86 -4.44 -3.88 21.60
C PHE A 86 -3.98 -4.32 20.21
N LEU A 87 -4.47 -5.47 19.72
CA LEU A 87 -4.12 -5.98 18.40
C LEU A 87 -4.56 -5.02 17.29
N MET A 88 -5.76 -4.43 17.39
CA MET A 88 -6.21 -3.43 16.42
C MET A 88 -5.40 -2.14 16.52
N ALA A 89 -5.04 -1.70 17.72
CA ALA A 89 -4.21 -0.50 17.90
C ALA A 89 -2.83 -0.67 17.24
N VAL A 90 -2.17 -1.81 17.48
CA VAL A 90 -0.86 -2.14 16.87
C VAL A 90 -0.99 -2.30 15.36
N ALA A 91 -2.00 -3.02 14.88
CA ALA A 91 -2.25 -3.17 13.45
C ALA A 91 -2.47 -1.79 12.80
N THR A 92 -3.31 -0.94 13.38
CA THR A 92 -3.55 0.43 12.87
C THR A 92 -2.24 1.22 12.78
N LEU A 93 -1.41 1.21 13.84
CA LEU A 93 -0.13 1.90 13.83
C LEU A 93 0.78 1.40 12.71
N GLY A 94 0.90 0.09 12.54
CA GLY A 94 1.69 -0.50 11.47
C GLY A 94 1.18 -0.11 10.08
N GLY A 95 -0.14 -0.16 9.87
CA GLY A 95 -0.74 0.22 8.60
C GLY A 95 -0.57 1.72 8.31
N LEU A 96 -0.72 2.59 9.31
CA LEU A 96 -0.48 4.03 9.14
C LEU A 96 0.98 4.33 8.82
N LEU A 97 1.92 3.61 9.44
CA LEU A 97 3.35 3.74 9.11
C LEU A 97 3.61 3.34 7.67
N TRP A 98 3.10 2.18 7.22
CA TRP A 98 3.23 1.74 5.84
C TRP A 98 2.66 2.76 4.85
N LEU A 99 1.39 3.17 5.03
CA LEU A 99 0.75 4.13 4.12
C LEU A 99 1.45 5.50 4.12
N SER A 100 2.00 5.93 5.26
CA SER A 100 2.75 7.19 5.32
C SER A 100 4.05 7.13 4.53
N VAL A 101 4.75 5.98 4.60
CA VAL A 101 5.96 5.77 3.80
C VAL A 101 5.62 5.76 2.32
N ASP A 102 4.55 5.06 1.91
CA ASP A 102 4.12 5.01 0.51
C ASP A 102 3.60 6.38 0.01
N VAL A 103 3.11 7.26 0.89
CA VAL A 103 2.83 8.65 0.49
C VAL A 103 4.13 9.43 0.29
N ILE A 104 5.08 9.30 1.21
CA ILE A 104 6.34 10.05 1.17
C ILE A 104 7.19 9.61 -0.03
N ASP A 105 7.32 8.32 -0.28
CA ASP A 105 8.16 7.81 -1.37
C ASP A 105 7.59 8.22 -2.75
N ASN A 106 6.28 8.14 -2.93
CA ASN A 106 5.61 8.58 -4.15
C ASN A 106 5.66 10.10 -4.29
N ALA A 107 5.58 10.88 -3.21
CA ALA A 107 5.76 12.33 -3.27
C ALA A 107 7.19 12.70 -3.68
N ILE A 108 8.20 12.01 -3.14
CA ILE A 108 9.59 12.19 -3.54
C ILE A 108 9.76 11.88 -5.03
N THR A 109 9.28 10.72 -5.50
CA THR A 109 9.37 10.34 -6.92
C THR A 109 8.61 11.29 -7.83
N TYR A 110 7.40 11.69 -7.43
CA TYR A 110 6.54 12.64 -8.15
C TYR A 110 7.22 14.00 -8.38
N HIS A 111 7.95 14.50 -7.38
CA HIS A 111 8.60 15.81 -7.46
C HIS A 111 10.02 15.76 -8.01
N ALA A 112 10.83 14.77 -7.62
CA ALA A 112 12.26 14.75 -7.91
C ALA A 112 12.57 14.19 -9.30
N VAL A 113 11.90 13.12 -9.73
CA VAL A 113 12.25 12.41 -10.96
C VAL A 113 12.01 13.25 -12.23
N PRO A 114 10.93 14.01 -12.37
CA PRO A 114 10.76 14.91 -13.53
C PRO A 114 11.87 15.98 -13.62
N GLY A 115 12.30 16.53 -12.47
CA GLY A 115 13.40 17.49 -12.43
C GLY A 115 14.73 16.86 -12.85
N LEU A 116 15.05 15.70 -12.29
CA LEU A 116 16.25 14.93 -12.68
C LEU A 116 16.23 14.55 -14.16
N ALA A 117 15.05 14.23 -14.72
CA ALA A 117 14.89 13.92 -16.13
C ALA A 117 15.20 15.15 -17.01
N ALA A 118 14.67 16.31 -16.65
CA ALA A 118 14.93 17.58 -17.35
C ALA A 118 16.42 17.96 -17.29
N ASP A 119 17.04 17.86 -16.10
CA ASP A 119 18.47 18.15 -15.92
C ASP A 119 19.36 17.19 -16.72
N TYR A 120 18.99 15.91 -16.78
CA TYR A 120 19.73 14.90 -17.53
C TYR A 120 19.74 15.20 -19.04
N VAL A 121 18.58 15.50 -19.63
CA VAL A 121 18.51 15.87 -21.06
C VAL A 121 19.12 17.25 -21.33
N GLY A 122 19.17 18.13 -20.32
CA GLY A 122 19.88 19.41 -20.34
C GLY A 122 21.41 19.29 -20.25
N GLY A 123 21.95 18.08 -20.10
CA GLY A 123 23.39 17.81 -20.07
C GLY A 123 24.03 17.86 -18.68
N THR A 124 23.24 17.91 -17.60
CA THR A 124 23.76 17.87 -16.23
C THR A 124 24.30 16.48 -15.89
N THR A 125 25.63 16.35 -15.82
CA THR A 125 26.32 15.06 -15.58
C THR A 125 25.96 14.40 -14.25
N ALA A 126 25.55 15.18 -13.24
CA ALA A 126 25.16 14.69 -11.91
C ALA A 126 23.75 14.06 -11.87
N ALA A 127 22.88 14.33 -12.85
CA ALA A 127 21.48 13.92 -12.80
C ALA A 127 21.30 12.39 -12.87
N GLY A 128 22.11 11.70 -13.68
CA GLY A 128 22.08 10.24 -13.79
C GLY A 128 22.45 9.54 -12.47
N PRO A 129 23.62 9.84 -11.87
CA PRO A 129 24.00 9.33 -10.55
C PRO A 129 22.98 9.67 -9.45
N ALA A 130 22.44 10.89 -9.45
CA ALA A 130 21.42 11.31 -8.48
C ALA A 130 20.12 10.48 -8.61
N PHE A 131 19.69 10.16 -9.83
CA PHE A 131 18.56 9.28 -10.08
C PHE A 131 18.78 7.86 -9.54
N VAL A 132 19.97 7.28 -9.76
CA VAL A 132 20.30 5.93 -9.25
C VAL A 132 20.31 5.92 -7.73
N GLN A 133 20.92 6.92 -7.10
CA GLN A 133 20.95 7.07 -5.65
C GLN A 133 19.52 7.23 -5.09
N LEU A 134 18.72 8.10 -5.69
CA LEU A 134 17.33 8.31 -5.29
C LEU A 134 16.52 7.01 -5.36
N THR A 135 16.61 6.30 -6.49
CA THR A 135 15.89 5.05 -6.71
C THR A 135 16.26 4.00 -5.67
N SER A 136 17.55 3.89 -5.34
CA SER A 136 18.06 2.94 -4.35
C SER A 136 17.52 3.25 -2.94
N VAL A 137 17.50 4.54 -2.56
CA VAL A 137 16.98 4.97 -1.26
C VAL A 137 15.47 4.73 -1.17
N VAL A 138 14.72 5.15 -2.20
CA VAL A 138 13.26 4.95 -2.25
C VAL A 138 12.91 3.47 -2.19
N GLU A 139 13.62 2.63 -2.94
CA GLU A 139 13.38 1.18 -2.94
C GLU A 139 13.65 0.56 -1.56
N ALA A 140 14.75 0.91 -0.91
CA ALA A 140 15.06 0.40 0.43
C ALA A 140 14.00 0.82 1.46
N VAL A 141 13.57 2.08 1.44
CA VAL A 141 12.53 2.62 2.32
C VAL A 141 11.21 1.90 2.09
N ARG A 142 10.79 1.75 0.82
CA ARG A 142 9.58 1.04 0.42
C ARG A 142 9.58 -0.42 0.86
N LEU A 143 10.68 -1.15 0.63
CA LEU A 143 10.81 -2.54 1.06
C LEU A 143 10.71 -2.68 2.59
N GLY A 144 11.29 -1.75 3.34
CA GLY A 144 11.11 -1.67 4.79
C GLY A 144 9.64 -1.43 5.19
N ALA A 145 8.95 -0.55 4.47
CA ALA A 145 7.53 -0.28 4.65
C ALA A 145 6.66 -1.52 4.42
N HIS A 146 6.98 -2.32 3.39
CA HIS A 146 6.27 -3.55 3.07
C HIS A 146 6.31 -4.58 4.22
N VAL A 147 7.40 -4.62 5.00
CA VAL A 147 7.47 -5.45 6.21
C VAL A 147 6.39 -5.04 7.20
N VAL A 148 6.32 -3.75 7.52
CA VAL A 148 5.36 -3.21 8.48
C VAL A 148 3.93 -3.34 7.94
N GLY A 149 3.73 -3.06 6.65
CA GLY A 149 2.45 -3.23 5.97
C GLY A 149 1.97 -4.69 6.01
N GLY A 150 2.86 -5.64 5.74
CA GLY A 150 2.53 -7.07 5.80
C GLY A 150 2.16 -7.53 7.21
N LEU A 151 2.88 -7.05 8.23
CA LEU A 151 2.53 -7.30 9.63
C LEU A 151 1.19 -6.67 10.02
N TRP A 152 0.85 -5.49 9.49
CA TRP A 152 -0.48 -4.90 9.65
C TRP A 152 -1.58 -5.79 9.07
N VAL A 153 -1.41 -6.27 7.82
CA VAL A 153 -2.35 -7.18 7.17
C VAL A 153 -2.56 -8.44 8.01
N VAL A 154 -1.48 -9.05 8.50
CA VAL A 154 -1.54 -10.22 9.39
C VAL A 154 -2.29 -9.90 10.66
N GLY A 155 -1.96 -8.79 11.35
CA GLY A 155 -2.60 -8.39 12.60
C GLY A 155 -4.10 -8.12 12.45
N LEU A 156 -4.50 -7.39 11.40
CA LEU A 156 -5.89 -7.12 11.07
C LEU A 156 -6.66 -8.42 10.76
N SER A 157 -6.01 -9.33 10.05
CA SER A 157 -6.60 -10.63 9.70
C SER A 157 -6.80 -11.54 10.92
N ILE A 158 -5.82 -11.59 11.83
CA ILE A 158 -5.94 -12.30 13.10
C ILE A 158 -7.08 -11.69 13.93
N PHE A 159 -7.17 -10.36 13.99
CA PHE A 159 -8.28 -9.68 14.68
C PHE A 159 -9.63 -10.09 14.09
N ALA A 160 -9.78 -10.08 12.77
CA ALA A 160 -11.02 -10.43 12.09
C ALA A 160 -11.48 -11.87 12.42
N ILE A 161 -10.53 -12.83 12.41
CA ILE A 161 -10.78 -14.22 12.78
C ILE A 161 -11.20 -14.34 14.25
N ARG A 162 -10.44 -13.75 15.17
CA ARG A 162 -10.69 -13.89 16.62
C ARG A 162 -12.00 -13.25 17.05
N THR A 163 -12.37 -12.15 16.43
CA THR A 163 -13.62 -11.42 16.74
C THR A 163 -14.82 -11.90 15.95
N ARG A 164 -14.62 -12.80 14.97
CA ARG A 164 -15.67 -13.28 14.05
C ARG A 164 -16.44 -12.13 13.37
N THR A 165 -15.77 -10.99 13.18
CA THR A 165 -16.36 -9.80 12.56
C THR A 165 -16.50 -9.96 11.05
N LEU A 166 -15.74 -10.89 10.45
CA LEU A 166 -15.75 -11.22 9.03
C LEU A 166 -15.64 -12.74 8.83
N PRO A 167 -15.99 -13.27 7.63
CA PRO A 167 -15.77 -14.67 7.31
C PRO A 167 -14.29 -15.06 7.47
N ALA A 168 -14.02 -16.17 8.15
CA ALA A 168 -12.65 -16.60 8.48
C ALA A 168 -11.75 -16.76 7.24
N VAL A 169 -12.32 -17.13 6.09
CA VAL A 169 -11.60 -17.25 4.81
C VAL A 169 -10.92 -15.95 4.40
N VAL A 170 -11.53 -14.78 4.66
CA VAL A 170 -10.96 -13.47 4.34
C VAL A 170 -9.75 -13.18 5.23
N GLY A 171 -9.81 -13.60 6.50
CA GLY A 171 -8.70 -13.50 7.42
C GLY A 171 -7.54 -14.43 7.05
N TRP A 172 -7.82 -15.70 6.73
CA TRP A 172 -6.75 -16.63 6.31
C TRP A 172 -6.05 -16.18 5.02
N LEU A 173 -6.82 -15.68 4.04
CA LEU A 173 -6.26 -15.06 2.85
C LEU A 173 -5.36 -13.87 3.21
N GLY A 174 -5.80 -13.01 4.12
CA GLY A 174 -5.01 -11.87 4.56
C GLY A 174 -3.72 -12.27 5.28
N ILE A 175 -3.72 -13.32 6.11
CA ILE A 175 -2.49 -13.83 6.73
C ILE A 175 -1.48 -14.25 5.64
N ALA A 176 -1.92 -14.96 4.61
CA ALA A 176 -1.06 -15.37 3.50
C ALA A 176 -0.52 -14.15 2.72
N VAL A 177 -1.40 -13.22 2.35
CA VAL A 177 -1.04 -11.98 1.62
C VAL A 177 -0.06 -11.13 2.43
N GLY A 178 -0.33 -10.94 3.71
CA GLY A 178 0.52 -10.16 4.60
C GLY A 178 1.89 -10.80 4.83
N ALA A 179 1.96 -12.13 4.92
CA ALA A 179 3.23 -12.84 5.00
C ALA A 179 4.07 -12.68 3.72
N VAL A 180 3.45 -12.80 2.53
CA VAL A 180 4.12 -12.55 1.24
C VAL A 180 4.60 -11.10 1.16
N PHE A 181 3.74 -10.15 1.53
CA PHE A 181 4.08 -8.73 1.47
C PHE A 181 5.23 -8.37 2.43
N ALA A 182 5.22 -8.91 3.65
CA ALA A 182 6.30 -8.70 4.60
C ALA A 182 7.62 -9.34 4.16
N ALA A 183 7.57 -10.44 3.41
CA ALA A 183 8.75 -11.13 2.92
C ALA A 183 9.47 -10.38 1.78
N ASN A 184 8.87 -9.34 1.19
CA ASN A 184 9.47 -8.57 0.09
C ASN A 184 10.87 -8.02 0.43
N LEU A 185 11.13 -7.65 1.68
CA LEU A 185 12.45 -7.18 2.12
C LEU A 185 13.55 -8.24 1.93
N PHE A 186 13.22 -9.51 2.14
CA PHE A 186 14.17 -10.62 2.08
C PHE A 186 14.17 -11.33 0.73
N VAL A 187 13.03 -11.30 0.04
CA VAL A 187 12.83 -11.94 -1.26
C VAL A 187 12.15 -10.94 -2.21
N PRO A 188 12.90 -10.01 -2.82
CA PRO A 188 12.34 -8.98 -3.70
C PRO A 188 11.55 -9.54 -4.89
N ALA A 189 11.83 -10.78 -5.32
CA ALA A 189 11.08 -11.48 -6.36
C ALA A 189 9.58 -11.65 -6.02
N LEU A 190 9.21 -11.57 -4.74
CA LEU A 190 7.80 -11.62 -4.30
C LEU A 190 7.02 -10.34 -4.59
N LEU A 191 7.69 -9.24 -4.98
CA LEU A 191 7.03 -7.96 -5.26
C LEU A 191 5.88 -8.14 -6.25
N ASN A 192 6.11 -8.80 -7.38
CA ASN A 192 5.07 -9.04 -8.39
C ASN A 192 3.86 -9.79 -7.83
N ILE A 193 4.09 -10.79 -6.97
CA ILE A 193 3.03 -11.57 -6.33
C ILE A 193 2.25 -10.66 -5.36
N SER A 194 2.96 -9.83 -4.60
CA SER A 194 2.33 -8.89 -3.67
C SER A 194 1.50 -7.80 -4.38
N PHE A 195 1.97 -7.29 -5.53
CA PHE A 195 1.23 -6.33 -6.35
C PHE A 195 -0.06 -6.89 -6.95
N LEU A 196 -0.21 -8.21 -7.05
CA LEU A 196 -1.46 -8.85 -7.48
C LEU A 196 -2.35 -9.21 -6.29
N THR A 197 -1.75 -9.78 -5.24
CA THR A 197 -2.49 -10.36 -4.11
C THR A 197 -2.97 -9.30 -3.12
N MET A 198 -2.20 -8.23 -2.90
CA MET A 198 -2.54 -7.17 -1.94
C MET A 198 -3.76 -6.34 -2.40
N PRO A 199 -3.81 -5.80 -3.63
CA PRO A 199 -5.02 -5.18 -4.19
C PRO A 199 -6.24 -6.08 -4.12
N THR A 200 -6.08 -7.35 -4.51
CA THR A 200 -7.16 -8.33 -4.53
C THR A 200 -7.72 -8.56 -3.13
N TRP A 201 -6.85 -8.72 -2.14
CA TRP A 201 -7.26 -8.89 -0.75
C TRP A 201 -7.95 -7.63 -0.20
N LEU A 202 -7.43 -6.43 -0.48
CA LEU A 202 -8.06 -5.17 -0.07
C LEU A 202 -9.48 -5.02 -0.62
N VAL A 203 -9.70 -5.39 -1.88
CA VAL A 203 -11.03 -5.38 -2.50
C VAL A 203 -11.96 -6.39 -1.82
N ILE A 204 -11.50 -7.63 -1.57
CA ILE A 204 -12.28 -8.67 -0.90
C ILE A 204 -12.62 -8.25 0.54
N LEU A 205 -11.63 -7.73 1.28
CA LEU A 205 -11.79 -7.23 2.64
C LEU A 205 -12.79 -6.07 2.65
N GLY A 206 -12.60 -5.08 1.77
CA GLY A 206 -13.45 -3.91 1.66
C GLY A 206 -14.90 -4.26 1.33
N ALA A 207 -15.12 -5.17 0.37
CA ALA A 207 -16.44 -5.69 0.06
C ALA A 207 -17.07 -6.43 1.25
N SER A 208 -16.28 -7.21 1.98
CA SER A 208 -16.74 -7.93 3.17
C SER A 208 -17.13 -6.98 4.30
N VAL A 209 -16.31 -5.95 4.57
CA VAL A 209 -16.57 -4.91 5.57
C VAL A 209 -17.78 -4.06 5.20
N ALA A 210 -17.97 -3.73 3.92
CA ALA A 210 -19.11 -2.96 3.46
C ALA A 210 -20.43 -3.73 3.54
N ARG A 211 -20.38 -5.07 3.40
CA ARG A 211 -21.55 -5.96 3.50
C ARG A 211 -21.85 -6.42 4.91
N ALA A 212 -20.84 -6.44 5.79
CA ALA A 212 -21.03 -6.69 7.19
C ALA A 212 -21.91 -5.56 7.73
N GLN A 213 -23.21 -5.83 7.89
CA GLN A 213 -24.05 -5.10 8.82
C GLN A 213 -23.40 -5.36 10.18
N VAL A 214 -22.44 -4.51 10.56
CA VAL A 214 -21.74 -4.68 11.83
C VAL A 214 -22.77 -4.38 12.91
N ALA A 215 -23.49 -5.43 13.33
CA ALA A 215 -24.17 -5.48 14.60
C ALA A 215 -23.18 -4.89 15.60
N SER A 216 -23.61 -3.84 16.30
CA SER A 216 -22.85 -3.29 17.43
C SER A 216 -22.35 -4.48 18.24
N VAL A 217 -21.03 -4.63 18.36
CA VAL A 217 -20.43 -5.68 19.19
C VAL A 217 -21.17 -5.60 20.52
N PRO A 218 -21.91 -6.64 20.95
CA PRO A 218 -22.51 -6.64 22.26
C PRO A 218 -21.37 -6.32 23.20
N ALA A 219 -21.49 -5.26 23.98
CA ALA A 219 -20.51 -4.94 25.02
C ALA A 219 -20.21 -6.27 25.69
N MET A 220 -18.97 -6.76 25.56
CA MET A 220 -18.54 -7.95 26.26
C MET A 220 -18.67 -7.55 27.71
N LEU A 221 -19.84 -7.82 28.30
CA LEU A 221 -20.06 -7.70 29.72
C LEU A 221 -18.93 -8.50 30.32
N PRO A 222 -18.10 -7.90 31.20
CA PRO A 222 -17.16 -8.69 31.94
C PRO A 222 -17.99 -9.80 32.56
N ARG A 223 -17.65 -11.06 32.25
CA ARG A 223 -18.06 -12.17 33.09
C ARG A 223 -17.34 -11.91 34.41
N ILE A 224 -17.93 -11.04 35.24
CA ILE A 224 -17.67 -11.02 36.66
C ILE A 224 -18.18 -12.39 37.08
N ALA A 225 -17.23 -13.32 37.18
CA ALA A 225 -17.47 -14.62 37.74
C ALA A 225 -18.06 -14.36 39.14
N GLU A 226 -19.30 -14.78 39.31
CA GLU A 226 -19.80 -15.16 40.61
C GLU A 226 -18.95 -16.35 41.06
N ALA A 227 -17.98 -16.07 41.95
CA ALA A 227 -17.29 -17.02 42.79
C ALA A 227 -16.91 -16.31 44.10
#